data_AF-A0A914HYH0-F1
#
_entry.id   AF-A0A914HYH0-F1
#
_cell.length_a   1.000
_cell.length_b   1.000
_cell.length_c   1.000
_cell.angle_alpha   90.00
_cell.angle_beta   90.00
_cell.angle_gamma   90.00
#
_symmetry.space_group_name_H-M   'P 1'
#
loop_
_entity.id
_entity.type
_entity.pdbx_description
1 polymer ?
#
loop_
_entity_poly.entity_id
_entity_poly.type
_entity_poly.pdbx_seq_one_letter_code
_entity_poly.pdbx_strand_id
1 'polypeptide(L)'
;MPWDESLIRAGLFLLLSLLPLDHSLLNHLASVYARAGTEIKRMTFKSIEVAIKSIGMHSEELLNMINECPSEAETLVARIVHLLTERTPPSAALVDSVRRLHYSRNTDVRSLIPILTGLNKEELFKLVPKFVLSAKNSNSVPAFFKKLLFGRHIETNEPLITALELLLELHRIKPNRKEQGFLIQNMDILLVDANKEFTIGKDVLANTVETLLNDDPLPPVLFHTIQRIHENHPALNGFLSNVLIKIADKPWSDRVEGKESVWTKFVQCAKAVGVAGRIKTPEDFQTICDIPPIDQPIT
;
A
#
# COMPACT_ATOMS: atom_id res chain seq x y z
N MET A 1 9.74 -16.43 41.13
CA MET A 1 8.32 -16.11 40.88
C MET A 1 8.17 -15.78 39.40
N PRO A 2 7.15 -16.29 38.71
CA PRO A 2 6.87 -15.81 37.35
C PRO A 2 6.49 -14.32 37.41
N TRP A 3 6.94 -13.55 36.44
CA TRP A 3 6.50 -12.16 36.26
C TRP A 3 5.02 -12.17 35.88
N ASP A 4 4.15 -11.71 36.77
CA ASP A 4 2.73 -11.49 36.45
C ASP A 4 2.51 -10.08 35.88
N GLU A 5 1.31 -9.84 35.31
CA GLU A 5 1.02 -8.56 34.64
C GLU A 5 1.14 -7.36 35.61
N SER A 6 0.79 -7.56 36.88
CA SER A 6 0.85 -6.54 37.93
C SER A 6 2.28 -6.14 38.26
N LEU A 7 3.19 -7.11 38.43
CA LEU A 7 4.59 -6.88 38.70
C LEU A 7 5.30 -6.24 37.51
N ILE A 8 4.99 -6.66 36.28
CA ILE A 8 5.53 -6.05 35.06
C ILE A 8 5.10 -4.58 34.99
N ARG A 9 3.80 -4.30 35.21
CA ARG A 9 3.27 -2.94 35.18
C ARG A 9 3.89 -2.06 36.26
N ALA A 10 4.02 -2.57 37.49
CA ALA A 10 4.65 -1.84 38.59
C ALA A 10 6.12 -1.54 38.29
N GLY A 11 6.86 -2.50 37.72
CA GLY A 11 8.26 -2.32 37.33
C GLY A 11 8.44 -1.30 36.20
N LEU A 12 7.56 -1.31 35.20
CA LEU A 12 7.57 -0.33 34.12
C LEU A 12 7.13 1.06 34.58
N PHE A 13 6.22 1.15 35.56
CA PHE A 13 5.61 2.41 35.98
C PHE A 13 6.64 3.47 36.39
N LEU A 14 7.64 3.08 37.21
CA LEU A 14 8.67 4.01 37.64
C LEU A 14 9.49 4.53 36.46
N LEU A 15 9.98 3.63 35.60
CA LEU A 15 10.76 3.99 34.41
C LEU A 15 9.96 4.91 33.48
N LEU A 16 8.71 4.57 33.21
CA LEU A 16 7.84 5.36 32.32
C LEU A 16 7.45 6.72 32.90
N SER A 17 7.39 6.85 34.23
CA SER A 17 7.11 8.12 34.91
C SER A 17 8.32 9.05 34.91
N LEU A 18 9.54 8.48 34.93
CA LEU A 18 10.79 9.24 34.87
C LEU A 18 11.20 9.61 33.44
N LEU A 19 10.75 8.86 32.44
CA LEU A 19 11.07 9.08 31.03
C LEU A 19 10.86 10.52 30.54
N PRO A 20 9.75 11.22 30.86
CA PRO A 20 9.56 12.62 30.47
C PRO A 20 10.48 13.61 31.18
N LEU A 21 11.11 13.22 32.29
CA LEU A 21 12.05 14.05 33.06
C LEU A 21 13.50 13.79 32.62
N ASP A 22 13.80 12.56 32.21
CA ASP A 22 15.11 12.14 31.71
C ASP A 22 14.95 11.24 30.48
N HIS A 23 15.12 11.85 29.30
CA HIS A 23 14.98 11.16 28.02
C HIS A 23 16.09 10.12 27.77
N SER A 24 17.23 10.20 28.48
CA SER A 24 18.35 9.25 28.32
C SER A 24 17.96 7.82 28.69
N LEU A 25 16.91 7.67 29.50
CA LEU A 25 16.31 6.39 29.88
C LEU A 25 15.67 5.64 28.70
N LEU A 26 15.42 6.31 27.56
CA LEU A 26 14.90 5.66 26.34
C LEU A 26 15.83 4.55 25.83
N ASN A 27 17.15 4.77 25.87
CA ASN A 27 18.13 3.77 25.45
C ASN A 27 18.10 2.53 26.36
N HIS A 28 17.92 2.76 27.66
CA HIS A 28 17.76 1.67 28.63
C HIS A 28 16.46 0.91 28.38
N LEU A 29 15.34 1.62 28.14
CA LEU A 29 14.07 0.99 27.79
C LEU A 29 14.20 0.14 26.53
N ALA A 30 14.84 0.66 25.47
CA ALA A 30 15.03 -0.07 24.23
C ALA A 30 15.90 -1.33 24.41
N SER A 31 16.98 -1.23 25.19
CA SER A 31 17.85 -2.37 25.54
C SER A 31 17.15 -3.45 26.37
N VAL A 32 16.28 -3.04 27.31
CA VAL A 32 15.47 -3.98 28.09
C VAL A 32 14.41 -4.61 27.20
N TYR A 33 13.70 -3.81 26.39
CA TYR A 33 12.68 -4.28 25.46
C TYR A 33 13.23 -5.33 24.49
N ALA A 34 14.41 -5.08 23.90
CA ALA A 34 15.07 -6.00 22.99
C ALA A 34 15.24 -7.41 23.57
N ARG A 35 15.62 -7.49 24.85
CA ARG A 35 15.87 -8.75 25.57
C ARG A 35 14.64 -9.33 26.26
N ALA A 36 13.53 -8.60 26.25
CA ALA A 36 12.35 -8.96 27.01
C ALA A 36 11.49 -10.03 26.31
N GLY A 37 10.82 -10.86 27.11
CA GLY A 37 9.81 -11.80 26.61
C GLY A 37 8.55 -11.09 26.08
N THR A 38 7.74 -11.84 25.32
CA THR A 38 6.52 -11.33 24.65
C THR A 38 5.58 -10.57 25.58
N GLU A 39 5.41 -11.04 26.82
CA GLU A 39 4.48 -10.43 27.77
C GLU A 39 4.94 -9.04 28.24
N ILE A 40 6.23 -8.86 28.48
CA ILE A 40 6.81 -7.56 28.84
C ILE A 40 6.76 -6.61 27.63
N LYS A 41 7.05 -7.10 26.41
CA LYS A 41 6.92 -6.30 25.19
C LYS A 41 5.47 -5.80 25.01
N ARG A 42 4.48 -6.68 25.23
CA ARG A 42 3.04 -6.37 25.19
C ARG A 42 2.67 -5.30 26.22
N MET A 43 3.11 -5.44 27.45
CA MET A 43 2.83 -4.47 28.52
C MET A 43 3.50 -3.11 28.27
N THR A 44 4.73 -3.13 27.76
CA THR A 44 5.42 -1.89 27.35
C THR A 44 4.58 -1.12 26.33
N PHE A 45 4.04 -1.78 25.31
CA PHE A 45 3.22 -1.12 24.28
C PHE A 45 1.95 -0.45 24.83
N LYS A 46 1.33 -1.05 25.85
CA LYS A 46 0.13 -0.51 26.49
C LYS A 46 0.42 0.69 27.37
N SER A 47 1.60 0.77 27.97
CA SER A 47 1.92 1.77 28.99
C SER A 47 2.76 2.94 28.48
N ILE A 48 3.47 2.79 27.36
CA ILE A 48 4.46 3.78 26.90
C ILE A 48 3.86 5.08 26.32
N GLU A 49 2.57 5.08 25.95
CA GLU A 49 1.96 6.16 25.17
C GLU A 49 2.07 7.55 25.82
N VAL A 50 1.70 7.65 27.11
CA VAL A 50 1.70 8.93 27.83
C VAL A 50 3.12 9.51 27.90
N ALA A 51 4.10 8.66 28.20
CA ALA A 51 5.50 9.07 28.31
C ALA A 51 6.04 9.59 26.97
N ILE A 52 5.85 8.84 25.88
CA ILE A 52 6.35 9.21 24.54
C ILE A 52 5.71 10.49 24.03
N LYS A 53 4.39 10.65 24.22
CA LYS A 53 3.69 11.88 23.83
C LYS A 53 4.17 13.09 24.65
N SER A 54 4.58 12.89 25.90
CA SER A 54 5.17 13.95 26.74
C SER A 54 6.58 14.35 26.32
N ILE A 55 7.41 13.40 25.85
CA ILE A 55 8.77 13.65 25.35
C ILE A 55 8.71 14.43 24.02
N GLY A 56 7.81 14.01 23.12
CA GLY A 56 7.66 14.62 21.80
C GLY A 56 8.76 14.23 20.81
N MET A 57 8.57 14.63 19.55
CA MET A 57 9.42 14.19 18.43
C MET A 57 10.71 15.01 18.22
N HIS A 58 10.97 15.99 19.10
CA HIS A 58 12.13 16.88 19.01
C HIS A 58 13.23 16.53 20.04
N SER A 59 13.04 15.50 20.87
CA SER A 59 14.08 15.03 21.79
C SER A 59 15.25 14.44 21.00
N GLU A 60 16.46 14.93 21.28
CA GLU A 60 17.69 14.42 20.69
C GLU A 60 17.96 12.99 21.13
N GLU A 61 17.70 12.65 22.39
CA GLU A 61 17.86 11.30 22.93
C GLU A 61 16.92 10.30 22.26
N LEU A 62 15.69 10.72 21.93
CA LEU A 62 14.74 9.90 21.19
C LEU A 62 15.25 9.63 19.77
N LEU A 63 15.74 10.65 19.08
CA LEU A 63 16.31 10.50 17.74
C LEU A 63 17.57 9.62 17.77
N ASN A 64 18.42 9.78 18.79
CA ASN A 64 19.60 8.95 18.99
C ASN A 64 19.21 7.48 19.23
N MET A 65 18.19 7.21 20.05
CA MET A 65 17.69 5.84 20.26
C MET A 65 17.18 5.21 18.95
N ILE A 66 16.54 5.97 18.07
CA ILE A 66 16.12 5.48 16.74
C ILE A 66 17.34 5.16 15.85
N ASN A 67 18.35 6.03 15.85
CA ASN A 67 19.55 5.85 15.03
C ASN A 67 20.42 4.68 15.52
N GLU A 68 20.53 4.52 16.83
CA GLU A 68 21.28 3.44 17.50
C GLU A 68 20.35 2.32 17.99
N CYS A 69 19.25 2.08 17.27
CA CYS A 69 18.22 1.13 17.68
C CYS A 69 18.83 -0.27 17.94
N PRO A 70 18.69 -0.81 19.17
CA PRO A 70 19.11 -2.17 19.47
C PRO A 70 18.43 -3.19 18.55
N SER A 71 19.09 -4.31 18.28
CA SER A 71 18.47 -5.45 17.59
C SER A 71 17.28 -5.96 18.41
N GLU A 72 16.17 -6.31 17.76
CA GLU A 72 14.91 -6.77 18.38
C GLU A 72 14.05 -5.66 19.04
N ALA A 73 14.42 -4.39 18.86
CA ALA A 73 13.67 -3.20 19.32
C ALA A 73 12.99 -2.41 18.19
N GLU A 74 13.03 -2.87 16.94
CA GLU A 74 12.49 -2.18 15.78
C GLU A 74 10.96 -1.99 15.88
N THR A 75 10.27 -2.96 16.49
CA THR A 75 8.83 -2.89 16.77
C THR A 75 8.50 -1.81 17.80
N LEU A 76 9.39 -1.55 18.76
CA LEU A 76 9.25 -0.46 19.71
C LEU A 76 9.42 0.89 19.00
N VAL A 77 10.44 1.03 18.14
CA VAL A 77 10.63 2.24 17.32
C VAL A 77 9.39 2.50 16.46
N ALA A 78 8.88 1.49 15.76
CA ALA A 78 7.66 1.63 14.96
C ALA A 78 6.46 2.11 15.80
N ARG A 79 6.30 1.61 17.03
CA ARG A 79 5.26 2.07 17.96
C ARG A 79 5.46 3.52 18.39
N ILE A 80 6.69 3.91 18.73
CA ILE A 80 7.03 5.29 19.13
C ILE A 80 6.74 6.26 17.98
N VAL A 81 7.20 5.95 16.77
CA VAL A 81 6.98 6.79 15.58
C VAL A 81 5.49 6.95 15.32
N HIS A 82 4.71 5.87 15.40
CA HIS A 82 3.25 5.93 15.23
C HIS A 82 2.59 6.85 16.27
N LEU A 83 2.98 6.74 17.55
CA LEU A 83 2.43 7.56 18.63
C LEU A 83 2.75 9.05 18.46
N LEU A 84 3.95 9.37 18.00
CA LEU A 84 4.40 10.75 17.76
C LEU A 84 3.70 11.40 16.54
N THR A 85 3.23 10.59 15.59
CA THR A 85 2.71 11.06 14.29
C THR A 85 1.20 10.86 14.13
N GLU A 86 0.51 10.43 15.20
CA GLU A 86 -0.93 10.14 15.17
C GLU A 86 -1.78 11.38 14.90
N ARG A 87 -1.38 12.52 15.50
CA ARG A 87 -2.14 13.79 15.43
C ARG A 87 -1.36 14.94 14.80
N THR A 88 -0.06 14.77 14.63
CA THR A 88 0.86 15.80 14.15
C THR A 88 1.72 15.24 13.04
N PRO A 89 2.07 16.05 12.02
CA PRO A 89 3.01 15.62 10.99
C PRO A 89 4.38 15.30 11.62
N PRO A 90 5.16 14.36 11.06
CA PRO A 90 6.51 14.06 11.52
C PRO A 90 7.46 15.23 11.25
N SER A 91 8.46 15.40 12.11
CA SER A 91 9.58 16.32 11.88
C SER A 91 10.57 15.75 10.85
N ALA A 92 11.28 16.61 10.12
CA ALA A 92 12.32 16.18 9.17
C ALA A 92 13.38 15.28 9.82
N ALA A 93 13.83 15.62 11.03
CA ALA A 93 14.81 14.81 11.77
C ALA A 93 14.29 13.40 12.12
N LEU A 94 12.99 13.27 12.44
CA LEU A 94 12.36 11.98 12.69
C LEU A 94 12.28 11.16 11.40
N VAL A 95 11.86 11.79 10.29
CA VAL A 95 11.80 11.16 8.97
C VAL A 95 13.17 10.61 8.58
N ASP A 96 14.22 11.41 8.72
CA ASP A 96 15.59 11.01 8.38
C ASP A 96 16.09 9.85 9.24
N SER A 97 15.82 9.88 10.55
CA SER A 97 16.25 8.82 11.47
C SER A 97 15.56 7.49 11.17
N VAL A 98 14.24 7.50 10.97
CA VAL A 98 13.47 6.30 10.62
C VAL A 98 13.83 5.78 9.23
N ARG A 99 14.03 6.69 8.27
CA ARG A 99 14.47 6.36 6.91
C ARG A 99 15.83 5.65 6.92
N ARG A 100 16.82 6.18 7.63
CA ARG A 100 18.14 5.55 7.79
C ARG A 100 18.05 4.18 8.45
N LEU A 101 17.23 4.04 9.49
CA LEU A 101 17.02 2.75 10.16
C LEU A 101 16.42 1.71 9.20
N HIS A 102 15.42 2.09 8.40
CA HIS A 102 14.81 1.19 7.43
C HIS A 102 15.78 0.75 6.35
N TYR A 103 16.54 1.68 5.75
CA TYR A 103 17.48 1.33 4.69
C TYR A 103 18.69 0.52 5.18
N SER A 104 19.18 0.78 6.39
CA SER A 104 20.31 0.05 6.96
C SER A 104 19.95 -1.36 7.42
N ARG A 105 18.74 -1.57 7.96
CA ARG A 105 18.35 -2.84 8.60
C ARG A 105 17.24 -3.59 7.88
N ASN A 106 16.73 -3.04 6.77
CA ASN A 106 15.60 -3.57 6.01
C ASN A 106 14.41 -3.90 6.92
N THR A 107 14.04 -2.94 7.79
CA THR A 107 12.95 -3.11 8.75
C THR A 107 11.60 -3.28 8.03
N ASP A 108 10.56 -3.63 8.79
CA ASP A 108 9.21 -3.75 8.23
C ASP A 108 8.78 -2.45 7.53
N VAL A 109 8.39 -2.56 6.25
CA VAL A 109 8.01 -1.41 5.42
C VAL A 109 6.82 -0.62 6.00
N ARG A 110 5.95 -1.27 6.80
CA ARG A 110 4.82 -0.62 7.48
C ARG A 110 5.26 0.44 8.49
N SER A 111 6.48 0.35 9.00
CA SER A 111 7.08 1.38 9.86
C SER A 111 7.26 2.73 9.16
N LEU A 112 7.23 2.75 7.81
CA LEU A 112 7.32 3.97 7.02
C LEU A 112 5.99 4.71 6.85
N ILE A 113 4.84 4.04 7.05
CA ILE A 113 3.49 4.65 6.88
C ILE A 113 3.36 6.00 7.62
N PRO A 114 3.80 6.13 8.88
CA PRO A 114 3.61 7.38 9.61
C PRO A 114 4.52 8.52 9.11
N ILE A 115 5.61 8.20 8.40
CA ILE A 115 6.58 9.18 7.90
C ILE A 115 6.45 9.48 6.39
N LEU A 116 5.49 8.89 5.68
CA LEU A 116 5.33 9.08 4.22
C LEU A 116 5.24 10.55 3.80
N THR A 117 4.71 11.42 4.66
CA THR A 117 4.57 12.85 4.38
C THR A 117 5.90 13.60 4.31
N GLY A 118 7.00 13.00 4.76
CA GLY A 118 8.35 13.56 4.63
C GLY A 118 9.20 12.88 3.56
N LEU A 119 8.62 11.96 2.78
CA LEU A 119 9.33 11.30 1.68
C LEU A 119 9.03 12.02 0.36
N ASN A 120 10.00 12.00 -0.54
CA ASN A 120 9.81 12.52 -1.89
C ASN A 120 9.01 11.54 -2.76
N LYS A 121 8.49 12.03 -3.88
CA LYS A 121 7.62 11.26 -4.76
C LYS A 121 8.28 10.02 -5.35
N GLU A 122 9.57 10.08 -5.68
CA GLU A 122 10.32 8.92 -6.19
C GLU A 122 10.48 7.82 -5.14
N GLU A 123 10.73 8.19 -3.89
CA GLU A 123 10.78 7.27 -2.75
C GLU A 123 9.41 6.61 -2.55
N LEU A 124 8.31 7.39 -2.63
CA LEU A 124 6.95 6.86 -2.49
C LEU A 124 6.61 5.84 -3.59
N PHE A 125 6.92 6.13 -4.85
CA PHE A 125 6.70 5.17 -5.94
C PHE A 125 7.50 3.88 -5.76
N LYS A 126 8.75 3.96 -5.27
CA LYS A 126 9.55 2.76 -4.91
C LYS A 126 8.94 1.93 -3.78
N LEU A 127 8.09 2.52 -2.93
CA LEU A 127 7.39 1.81 -1.86
C LEU A 127 6.11 1.11 -2.34
N VAL A 128 5.43 1.65 -3.36
CA VAL A 128 4.14 1.11 -3.84
C VAL A 128 4.22 -0.40 -4.11
N PRO A 129 5.17 -0.93 -4.92
CA PRO A 129 5.28 -2.37 -5.16
C PRO A 129 5.52 -3.19 -3.88
N LYS A 130 6.32 -2.66 -2.94
CA LYS A 130 6.64 -3.36 -1.68
C LYS A 130 5.41 -3.55 -0.79
N PHE A 131 4.45 -2.63 -0.85
CA PHE A 131 3.18 -2.75 -0.13
C PHE A 131 2.21 -3.67 -0.86
N VAL A 132 1.97 -3.44 -2.16
CA VAL A 132 0.84 -4.07 -2.86
C VAL A 132 1.11 -5.49 -3.36
N LEU A 133 2.37 -5.91 -3.44
CA LEU A 133 2.72 -7.26 -3.88
C LEU A 133 2.92 -8.25 -2.72
N SER A 134 2.75 -7.81 -1.46
CA SER A 134 3.03 -8.62 -0.28
C SER A 134 1.77 -8.92 0.54
N ALA A 135 1.47 -10.21 0.71
CA ALA A 135 0.36 -10.69 1.56
C ALA A 135 0.44 -10.17 3.00
N LYS A 136 1.66 -9.99 3.55
CA LYS A 136 1.87 -9.54 4.93
C LYS A 136 1.34 -8.12 5.18
N ASN A 137 1.18 -7.35 4.11
CA ASN A 137 0.84 -5.93 4.17
C ASN A 137 -0.64 -5.67 3.88
N SER A 138 -1.45 -6.69 3.57
CA SER A 138 -2.86 -6.53 3.15
C SER A 138 -3.67 -5.62 4.08
N ASN A 139 -3.56 -5.82 5.39
CA ASN A 139 -4.25 -5.00 6.40
C ASN A 139 -3.77 -3.55 6.49
N SER A 140 -2.58 -3.26 5.97
CA SER A 140 -1.95 -1.94 6.01
C SER A 140 -2.08 -1.19 4.67
N VAL A 141 -2.43 -1.87 3.58
CA VAL A 141 -2.61 -1.25 2.26
C VAL A 141 -3.67 -0.14 2.26
N PRO A 142 -4.86 -0.29 2.89
CA PRO A 142 -5.84 0.80 2.95
C PRO A 142 -5.29 2.05 3.63
N ALA A 143 -4.60 1.89 4.77
CA ALA A 143 -3.97 3.00 5.48
C ALA A 143 -2.84 3.64 4.66
N PHE A 144 -2.05 2.83 3.95
CA PHE A 144 -1.01 3.28 3.04
C PHE A 144 -1.60 4.13 1.90
N PHE A 145 -2.60 3.64 1.18
CA PHE A 145 -3.27 4.40 0.12
C PHE A 145 -3.93 5.67 0.62
N LYS A 146 -4.60 5.62 1.78
CA LYS A 146 -5.22 6.80 2.40
C LYS A 146 -4.16 7.87 2.68
N LYS A 147 -3.01 7.47 3.22
CA LYS A 147 -1.89 8.39 3.48
C LYS A 147 -1.26 8.92 2.19
N LEU A 148 -1.14 8.12 1.13
CA LEU A 148 -0.63 8.57 -0.17
C LEU A 148 -1.54 9.59 -0.86
N LEU A 149 -2.85 9.35 -0.87
CA LEU A 149 -3.82 10.16 -1.61
C LEU A 149 -4.23 11.43 -0.88
N PHE A 150 -4.35 11.36 0.45
CA PHE A 150 -4.83 12.48 1.27
C PHE A 150 -3.74 13.13 2.11
N GLY A 151 -2.55 12.54 2.17
CA GLY A 151 -1.39 13.14 2.81
C GLY A 151 -0.86 14.34 2.02
N ARG A 152 -0.26 15.28 2.75
CA ARG A 152 0.45 16.43 2.18
C ARG A 152 1.90 16.41 2.62
N HIS A 153 2.79 16.80 1.72
CA HIS A 153 4.21 16.88 2.01
C HIS A 153 4.48 17.93 3.10
N ILE A 154 5.32 17.59 4.08
CA ILE A 154 5.54 18.43 5.27
C ILE A 154 6.12 19.81 4.97
N GLU A 155 6.91 19.96 3.89
CA GLU A 155 7.54 21.23 3.52
C GLU A 155 6.76 22.01 2.45
N THR A 156 6.31 21.32 1.41
CA THR A 156 5.70 21.97 0.23
C THR A 156 4.18 22.09 0.36
N ASN A 157 3.57 21.35 1.30
CA ASN A 157 2.12 21.25 1.48
C ASN A 157 1.36 20.74 0.23
N GLU A 158 2.10 20.19 -0.75
CA GLU A 158 1.56 19.58 -1.95
C GLU A 158 1.03 18.18 -1.66
N PRO A 159 0.04 17.68 -2.43
CA PRO A 159 -0.38 16.28 -2.38
C PRO A 159 0.82 15.35 -2.62
N LEU A 160 0.92 14.26 -1.85
CA LEU A 160 2.02 13.30 -2.04
C LEU A 160 1.96 12.61 -3.40
N ILE A 161 0.81 12.01 -3.72
CA ILE A 161 0.53 11.35 -5.00
C ILE A 161 -0.94 11.61 -5.35
N THR A 162 -1.22 11.93 -6.61
CA THR A 162 -2.60 12.05 -7.09
C THR A 162 -3.23 10.68 -7.37
N ALA A 163 -4.57 10.59 -7.36
CA ALA A 163 -5.25 9.34 -7.67
C ALA A 163 -4.89 8.79 -9.07
N LEU A 164 -4.74 9.67 -10.07
CA LEU A 164 -4.27 9.30 -11.40
C LEU A 164 -2.88 8.64 -11.33
N GLU A 165 -1.92 9.30 -10.70
CA GLU A 165 -0.54 8.80 -10.61
C GLU A 165 -0.44 7.47 -9.88
N LEU A 166 -1.18 7.31 -8.77
CA LEU A 166 -1.20 6.04 -8.05
C LEU A 166 -1.79 4.92 -8.92
N LEU A 167 -2.89 5.17 -9.62
CA LEU A 167 -3.49 4.17 -10.50
C LEU A 167 -2.52 3.81 -11.64
N LEU A 168 -1.88 4.79 -12.29
CA LEU A 168 -0.89 4.53 -13.33
C LEU A 168 0.30 3.72 -12.80
N GLU A 169 0.82 4.07 -11.62
CA GLU A 169 1.92 3.33 -10.99
C GLU A 169 1.52 1.88 -10.73
N LEU A 170 0.34 1.64 -10.15
CA LEU A 170 -0.15 0.28 -9.87
C LEU A 170 -0.27 -0.58 -11.14
N HIS A 171 -0.70 0.00 -12.26
CA HIS A 171 -0.82 -0.73 -13.53
C HIS A 171 0.52 -1.05 -14.17
N ARG A 172 1.55 -0.24 -13.91
CA ARG A 172 2.90 -0.40 -14.47
C ARG A 172 3.78 -1.35 -13.65
N ILE A 173 3.31 -1.81 -12.51
CA ILE A 173 3.95 -2.87 -11.74
C ILE A 173 3.94 -4.17 -12.54
N LYS A 174 5.09 -4.86 -12.57
CA LYS A 174 5.25 -6.17 -13.21
C LYS A 174 5.29 -7.27 -12.14
N PRO A 175 4.13 -7.78 -11.68
CA PRO A 175 4.10 -8.83 -10.66
C PRO A 175 4.51 -10.19 -11.25
N ASN A 176 5.06 -11.06 -10.42
CA ASN A 176 5.14 -12.48 -10.75
C ASN A 176 3.76 -13.17 -10.60
N ARG A 177 3.66 -14.45 -10.99
CA ARG A 177 2.40 -15.22 -10.99
C ARG A 177 1.71 -15.28 -9.61
N LYS A 178 2.47 -15.31 -8.51
CA LYS A 178 1.91 -15.34 -7.14
C LYS A 178 1.49 -13.95 -6.67
N GLU A 179 2.19 -12.92 -7.12
CA GLU A 179 1.96 -11.53 -6.76
C GLU A 179 0.77 -10.90 -7.49
N GLN A 180 0.43 -11.42 -8.67
CA GLN A 180 -0.66 -10.90 -9.49
C GLN A 180 -2.00 -10.87 -8.73
N GLY A 181 -2.28 -11.89 -7.91
CA GLY A 181 -3.48 -11.93 -7.08
C GLY A 181 -3.51 -10.80 -6.03
N PHE A 182 -2.37 -10.51 -5.39
CA PHE A 182 -2.27 -9.41 -4.42
C PHE A 182 -2.42 -8.04 -5.07
N LEU A 183 -1.83 -7.83 -6.26
CA LEU A 183 -1.98 -6.58 -6.99
C LEU A 183 -3.44 -6.31 -7.34
N ILE A 184 -4.15 -7.32 -7.86
CA ILE A 184 -5.57 -7.23 -8.20
C ILE A 184 -6.42 -6.92 -6.97
N GLN A 185 -6.24 -7.69 -5.89
CA GLN A 185 -6.98 -7.48 -4.64
C GLN A 185 -6.74 -6.08 -4.05
N ASN A 186 -5.50 -5.61 -4.07
CA ASN A 186 -5.16 -4.29 -3.56
C ASN A 186 -5.68 -3.19 -4.46
N MET A 187 -5.72 -3.38 -5.78
CA MET A 187 -6.31 -2.41 -6.71
C MET A 187 -7.83 -2.25 -6.50
N ASP A 188 -8.53 -3.35 -6.16
CA ASP A 188 -9.97 -3.32 -5.86
C ASP A 188 -10.30 -2.41 -4.65
N ILE A 189 -9.36 -2.19 -3.72
CA ILE A 189 -9.53 -1.23 -2.61
C ILE A 189 -9.83 0.18 -3.15
N LEU A 190 -9.19 0.57 -4.26
CA LEU A 190 -9.35 1.89 -4.88
C LEU A 190 -10.52 1.94 -5.88
N LEU A 191 -10.75 0.85 -6.62
CA LEU A 191 -11.71 0.81 -7.72
C LEU A 191 -13.13 0.47 -7.29
N VAL A 192 -13.29 -0.48 -6.35
CA VAL A 192 -14.60 -0.84 -5.79
C VAL A 192 -14.96 0.12 -4.66
N ASP A 193 -13.95 0.49 -3.85
CA ASP A 193 -14.08 1.42 -2.73
C ASP A 193 -15.33 1.10 -1.87
N ALA A 194 -15.42 -0.14 -1.40
CA ALA A 194 -16.61 -0.66 -0.71
C ALA A 194 -17.05 0.20 0.49
N ASN A 195 -16.10 0.88 1.14
CA ASN A 195 -16.32 1.74 2.29
C ASN A 195 -16.50 3.23 1.92
N LYS A 196 -16.42 3.59 0.63
CA LYS A 196 -16.45 4.98 0.13
C LYS A 196 -15.41 5.89 0.78
N GLU A 197 -14.21 5.35 1.03
CA GLU A 197 -13.12 6.08 1.67
C GLU A 197 -12.26 6.87 0.67
N PHE A 198 -12.23 6.46 -0.60
CA PHE A 198 -11.35 7.03 -1.62
C PHE A 198 -12.09 7.91 -2.62
N THR A 199 -13.27 7.49 -3.07
CA THR A 199 -14.17 8.22 -3.96
C THR A 199 -13.49 8.81 -5.20
N ILE A 200 -12.75 7.97 -5.94
CA ILE A 200 -12.04 8.39 -7.16
C ILE A 200 -13.04 8.88 -8.22
N GLY A 201 -12.80 10.09 -8.75
CA GLY A 201 -13.65 10.72 -9.75
C GLY A 201 -13.71 9.96 -11.08
N LYS A 202 -14.87 10.02 -11.76
CA LYS A 202 -15.08 9.35 -13.05
C LYS A 202 -14.14 9.88 -14.14
N ASP A 203 -13.80 11.16 -14.07
CA ASP A 203 -12.82 11.85 -14.91
C ASP A 203 -11.41 11.28 -14.70
N VAL A 204 -11.00 11.06 -13.45
CA VAL A 204 -9.71 10.44 -13.12
C VAL A 204 -9.65 9.00 -13.64
N LEU A 205 -10.72 8.23 -13.45
CA LEU A 205 -10.81 6.85 -13.96
C LEU A 205 -10.74 6.79 -15.49
N ALA A 206 -11.49 7.66 -16.18
CA ALA A 206 -11.44 7.75 -17.64
C ALA A 206 -10.04 8.13 -18.13
N ASN A 207 -9.43 9.16 -17.54
CA ASN A 207 -8.08 9.60 -17.88
C ASN A 207 -7.01 8.52 -17.61
N THR A 208 -7.16 7.75 -16.52
CA THR A 208 -6.30 6.60 -16.22
C THR A 208 -6.36 5.59 -17.37
N VAL A 209 -7.57 5.19 -17.79
CA VAL A 209 -7.75 4.26 -18.89
C VAL A 209 -7.16 4.83 -20.19
N GLU A 210 -7.47 6.08 -20.55
CA GLU A 210 -6.92 6.73 -21.76
C GLU A 210 -5.40 6.79 -21.77
N THR A 211 -4.78 7.09 -20.64
CA THR A 211 -3.32 7.17 -20.53
C THR A 211 -2.70 5.79 -20.71
N LEU A 212 -3.26 4.75 -20.06
CA LEU A 212 -2.76 3.38 -20.16
C LEU A 212 -2.95 2.77 -21.56
N LEU A 213 -3.86 3.30 -22.38
CA LEU A 213 -3.95 2.92 -23.79
C LEU A 213 -2.70 3.28 -24.58
N ASN A 214 -1.91 4.26 -24.15
CA ASN A 214 -0.70 4.63 -24.84
C ASN A 214 0.52 3.81 -24.41
N ASP A 215 0.41 3.00 -23.35
CA ASP A 215 1.48 2.12 -22.90
C ASP A 215 1.65 0.95 -23.89
N ASP A 216 2.90 0.61 -24.20
CA ASP A 216 3.29 -0.52 -25.04
C ASP A 216 4.41 -1.33 -24.34
N PRO A 217 4.18 -2.60 -23.96
CA PRO A 217 2.94 -3.37 -24.12
C PRO A 217 1.83 -2.92 -23.16
N LEU A 218 0.57 -3.19 -23.52
CA LEU A 218 -0.59 -2.89 -22.67
C LEU A 218 -0.51 -3.61 -21.31
N PRO A 219 -0.75 -2.89 -20.19
CA PRO A 219 -0.77 -3.50 -18.87
C PRO A 219 -1.84 -4.60 -18.73
N PRO A 220 -1.48 -5.84 -18.35
CA PRO A 220 -2.46 -6.93 -18.24
C PRO A 220 -3.57 -6.67 -17.21
N VAL A 221 -3.30 -5.84 -16.21
CA VAL A 221 -4.25 -5.48 -15.13
C VAL A 221 -5.29 -4.46 -15.60
N LEU A 222 -5.04 -3.76 -16.72
CA LEU A 222 -5.98 -2.78 -17.29
C LEU A 222 -7.37 -3.37 -17.54
N PHE A 223 -7.45 -4.63 -17.98
CA PHE A 223 -8.72 -5.29 -18.27
C PHE A 223 -9.54 -5.58 -17.00
N HIS A 224 -8.86 -5.92 -15.91
CA HIS A 224 -9.51 -6.03 -14.59
C HIS A 224 -10.07 -4.66 -14.17
N THR A 225 -9.29 -3.60 -14.36
CA THR A 225 -9.72 -2.23 -14.05
C THR A 225 -10.93 -1.80 -14.88
N ILE A 226 -10.94 -2.07 -16.18
CA ILE A 226 -12.08 -1.78 -17.07
C ILE A 226 -13.34 -2.51 -16.59
N GLN A 227 -13.24 -3.79 -16.22
CA GLN A 227 -14.36 -4.56 -15.66
C GLN A 227 -14.90 -3.91 -14.38
N ARG A 228 -14.01 -3.57 -13.43
CA ARG A 228 -14.42 -2.93 -12.17
C ARG A 228 -15.03 -1.55 -12.36
N ILE A 229 -14.51 -0.76 -13.30
CA ILE A 229 -15.11 0.54 -13.63
C ILE A 229 -16.49 0.34 -14.27
N HIS A 230 -16.65 -0.65 -15.15
CA HIS A 230 -17.94 -0.96 -15.78
C HIS A 230 -19.02 -1.34 -14.75
N GLU A 231 -18.66 -2.16 -13.77
CA GLU A 231 -19.55 -2.63 -12.71
C GLU A 231 -19.96 -1.49 -11.75
N ASN A 232 -19.02 -0.61 -11.37
CA ASN A 232 -19.22 0.38 -10.31
C ASN A 232 -19.55 1.79 -10.83
N HIS A 233 -19.29 2.10 -12.11
CA HIS A 233 -19.50 3.43 -12.70
C HIS A 233 -20.26 3.37 -14.04
N PRO A 234 -21.60 3.14 -14.02
CA PRO A 234 -22.40 2.98 -15.24
C PRO A 234 -22.32 4.14 -16.23
N ALA A 235 -22.03 5.35 -15.75
CA ALA A 235 -21.86 6.54 -16.58
C ALA A 235 -20.68 6.45 -17.57
N LEU A 236 -19.69 5.59 -17.31
CA LEU A 236 -18.53 5.39 -18.18
C LEU A 236 -18.72 4.26 -19.20
N ASN A 237 -19.85 3.55 -19.20
CA ASN A 237 -20.05 2.36 -20.04
C ASN A 237 -19.90 2.64 -21.54
N GLY A 238 -20.42 3.76 -22.03
CA GLY A 238 -20.25 4.18 -23.42
C GLY A 238 -18.80 4.47 -23.77
N PHE A 239 -18.07 5.14 -22.87
CA PHE A 239 -16.65 5.40 -23.01
C PHE A 239 -15.83 4.10 -23.04
N LEU A 240 -16.02 3.21 -22.07
CA LEU A 240 -15.32 1.92 -21.99
C LEU A 240 -15.58 1.04 -23.22
N SER A 241 -16.80 1.07 -23.76
CA SER A 241 -17.13 0.36 -24.99
C SER A 241 -16.30 0.84 -26.17
N ASN A 242 -16.18 2.16 -26.34
CA ASN A 242 -15.36 2.75 -27.39
C ASN A 242 -13.87 2.47 -27.20
N VAL A 243 -13.40 2.47 -25.95
CA VAL A 243 -12.03 2.09 -25.60
C VAL A 243 -11.72 0.66 -26.04
N LEU A 244 -12.57 -0.31 -25.70
CA LEU A 244 -12.36 -1.71 -26.06
C LEU A 244 -12.37 -1.94 -27.57
N ILE A 245 -13.22 -1.22 -28.31
CA ILE A 245 -13.21 -1.26 -29.78
C ILE A 245 -11.87 -0.74 -30.32
N LYS A 246 -11.37 0.40 -29.81
CA LYS A 246 -10.05 0.94 -30.21
C LYS A 246 -8.89 -0.01 -29.88
N ILE A 247 -8.93 -0.68 -28.73
CA ILE A 247 -7.93 -1.69 -28.34
C ILE A 247 -7.95 -2.87 -29.32
N ALA A 248 -9.12 -3.27 -29.82
CA ALA A 248 -9.25 -4.39 -30.75
C ALA A 248 -8.47 -4.17 -32.06
N ASP A 249 -8.42 -2.92 -32.54
CA ASP A 249 -7.76 -2.55 -33.79
C ASP A 249 -6.22 -2.45 -33.66
N LYS A 250 -5.67 -2.55 -32.44
CA LYS A 250 -4.22 -2.54 -32.23
C LYS A 250 -3.54 -3.80 -32.77
N PRO A 251 -2.27 -3.71 -33.23
CA PRO A 251 -1.48 -4.89 -33.57
C PRO A 251 -1.13 -5.66 -32.29
N TRP A 252 -1.51 -6.94 -32.22
CA TRP A 252 -1.23 -7.81 -31.07
C TRP A 252 -0.07 -8.75 -31.39
N SER A 253 1.03 -8.58 -30.69
CA SER A 253 2.25 -9.39 -30.82
C SER A 253 2.14 -10.75 -30.12
N ASP A 254 1.33 -10.86 -29.06
CA ASP A 254 1.20 -12.07 -28.21
C ASP A 254 -0.02 -12.95 -28.55
N ARG A 255 -0.36 -13.09 -29.84
CA ARG A 255 -1.43 -14.01 -30.31
C ARG A 255 -0.93 -15.45 -30.28
N VAL A 256 -0.70 -15.99 -29.09
CA VAL A 256 -0.31 -17.40 -28.91
C VAL A 256 -1.49 -18.18 -28.35
N GLU A 257 -2.03 -19.08 -29.17
CA GLU A 257 -3.09 -20.01 -28.81
C GLU A 257 -2.69 -20.86 -27.60
N GLY A 258 -3.57 -20.99 -26.60
CA GLY A 258 -3.37 -21.89 -25.45
C GLY A 258 -2.49 -21.37 -24.29
N LYS A 259 -2.01 -20.12 -24.30
CA LYS A 259 -1.34 -19.48 -23.14
C LYS A 259 -2.15 -18.30 -22.62
N GLU A 260 -2.11 -18.05 -21.30
CA GLU A 260 -2.62 -16.81 -20.70
C GLU A 260 -1.82 -15.61 -21.25
N SER A 261 -2.32 -15.01 -22.32
CA SER A 261 -1.77 -13.79 -22.91
C SER A 261 -2.64 -12.58 -22.57
N VAL A 262 -2.09 -11.39 -22.82
CA VAL A 262 -2.82 -10.12 -22.66
C VAL A 262 -4.08 -10.10 -23.53
N TRP A 263 -4.04 -10.78 -24.69
CA TRP A 263 -5.18 -10.98 -25.58
C TRP A 263 -6.32 -11.77 -24.92
N THR A 264 -6.03 -12.87 -24.25
CA THR A 264 -7.06 -13.67 -23.57
C THR A 264 -7.81 -12.84 -22.51
N LYS A 265 -7.09 -12.00 -21.77
CA LYS A 265 -7.68 -11.06 -20.80
C LYS A 265 -8.55 -9.99 -21.46
N PHE A 266 -8.11 -9.48 -22.62
CA PHE A 266 -8.92 -8.55 -23.42
C PHE A 266 -10.24 -9.19 -23.87
N VAL A 267 -10.21 -10.41 -24.42
CA VAL A 267 -11.42 -11.11 -24.88
C VAL A 267 -12.40 -11.33 -23.72
N GLN A 268 -11.92 -11.78 -22.56
CA GLN A 268 -12.74 -11.95 -21.36
C GLN A 268 -13.37 -10.62 -20.91
N CYS A 269 -12.59 -9.52 -20.94
CA CYS A 269 -13.10 -8.18 -20.64
C CYS A 269 -14.16 -7.72 -21.65
N ALA A 270 -13.93 -7.92 -22.95
CA ALA A 270 -14.88 -7.54 -23.99
C ALA A 270 -16.21 -8.29 -23.89
N LYS A 271 -16.18 -9.57 -23.50
CA LYS A 271 -17.38 -10.36 -23.18
C LYS A 271 -18.11 -9.80 -21.96
N ALA A 272 -17.38 -9.56 -20.86
CA ALA A 272 -17.96 -9.06 -19.61
C ALA A 272 -18.63 -7.68 -19.77
N VAL A 273 -18.06 -6.80 -20.60
CA VAL A 273 -18.61 -5.46 -20.90
C VAL A 273 -19.69 -5.51 -22.00
N GLY A 274 -19.93 -6.67 -22.63
CA GLY A 274 -20.98 -6.84 -23.64
C GLY A 274 -20.68 -6.23 -25.00
N VAL A 275 -19.40 -5.99 -25.32
CA VAL A 275 -18.96 -5.41 -26.60
C VAL A 275 -18.35 -6.42 -27.58
N ALA A 276 -18.22 -7.68 -27.18
CA ALA A 276 -17.65 -8.74 -28.01
C ALA A 276 -18.29 -8.82 -29.41
N GLY A 277 -19.62 -8.71 -29.52
CA GLY A 277 -20.32 -8.73 -30.82
C GLY A 277 -20.12 -7.49 -31.70
N ARG A 278 -19.49 -6.42 -31.18
CA ARG A 278 -19.17 -5.18 -31.94
C ARG A 278 -17.73 -5.15 -32.44
N ILE A 279 -16.89 -6.07 -31.98
CA ILE A 279 -15.49 -6.15 -32.37
C ILE A 279 -15.40 -6.97 -33.65
N LYS A 280 -14.86 -6.37 -34.72
CA LYS A 280 -14.84 -6.94 -36.08
C LYS A 280 -13.69 -7.90 -36.36
N THR A 281 -12.83 -8.22 -35.38
CA THR A 281 -11.63 -9.03 -35.64
C THR A 281 -12.02 -10.43 -36.11
N PRO A 282 -11.58 -10.89 -37.31
CA PRO A 282 -12.51 -11.62 -38.17
C PRO A 282 -12.57 -13.14 -38.01
N GLU A 283 -11.70 -13.81 -37.25
CA GLU A 283 -11.65 -15.29 -37.28
C GLU A 283 -11.48 -15.97 -35.89
N ASP A 284 -10.85 -15.34 -34.89
CA ASP A 284 -10.56 -15.98 -33.59
C ASP A 284 -11.59 -15.68 -32.48
N PHE A 285 -12.35 -14.59 -32.60
CA PHE A 285 -13.27 -14.16 -31.54
C PHE A 285 -14.47 -15.09 -31.41
N GLN A 286 -14.95 -15.68 -32.50
CA GLN A 286 -16.00 -16.70 -32.49
C GLN A 286 -15.50 -17.98 -31.78
N THR A 287 -14.30 -18.44 -32.13
CA THR A 287 -13.69 -19.67 -31.61
C THR A 287 -13.40 -19.61 -30.10
N ILE A 288 -13.05 -18.44 -29.56
CA ILE A 288 -12.84 -18.21 -28.11
C ILE A 288 -14.16 -17.87 -27.40
N CYS A 289 -15.15 -17.30 -28.10
CA CYS A 289 -16.50 -17.09 -27.56
C CYS A 289 -17.18 -18.39 -27.13
N ASP A 290 -16.87 -19.49 -27.80
CA ASP A 290 -17.45 -20.81 -27.56
C ASP A 290 -16.74 -21.64 -26.47
N ILE A 291 -15.70 -21.09 -25.81
CA ILE A 291 -15.04 -21.77 -24.68
C ILE A 291 -15.92 -21.58 -23.43
N PRO A 292 -16.43 -22.67 -22.81
CA PRO A 292 -17.26 -22.58 -21.61
C PRO A 292 -16.49 -21.94 -20.46
N PRO A 293 -17.17 -21.26 -19.52
CA PRO A 293 -16.51 -20.74 -18.33
C PRO A 293 -15.81 -21.89 -17.61
N ILE A 294 -14.53 -21.72 -17.28
CA ILE A 294 -13.83 -22.65 -16.39
C ILE A 294 -14.54 -22.52 -15.05
N ASP A 295 -15.24 -23.58 -14.66
CA ASP A 295 -15.98 -23.68 -13.42
C ASP A 295 -15.15 -23.30 -12.19
N GLN A 296 -15.90 -22.85 -11.20
CA GLN A 296 -15.60 -22.42 -9.84
C GLN A 296 -14.65 -23.34 -9.01
N PRO A 297 -14.19 -22.88 -7.83
CA PRO A 297 -12.87 -23.15 -7.29
C PRO A 297 -12.69 -24.60 -6.84
N ILE A 298 -11.48 -25.11 -7.02
CA ILE A 298 -11.04 -26.33 -6.37
C ILE A 298 -10.88 -26.00 -4.88
N THR A 299 -11.70 -26.68 -4.07
CA THR A 299 -11.66 -26.87 -2.60
C THR A 299 -10.28 -26.79 -1.97
#